data_AF-A0ABC8R4N2-F1
#
_entry.id   AF-A0ABC8R4N2-F1
#
_cell.length_a   1.000
_cell.length_b   1.000
_cell.length_c   1.000
_cell.angle_alpha   90.00
_cell.angle_beta   90.00
_cell.angle_gamma   90.00
#
_symmetry.space_group_name_H-M   'P 1'
#
loop_
_entity.id
_entity.type
_entity.pdbx_description
1 polymer ?
#
loop_
_entity_poly.entity_id
_entity_poly.type
_entity_poly.pdbx_seq_one_letter_code
_entity_poly.pdbx_strand_id
1 'polypeptide(L)' 'MASTLVDPTEGFISLPLKESNFEIQRPYNLPIDQRYSFIDGVRKLWVYKTDKPHKPTSPTHPRTEIRIRVSTA' A
#
# COMPACT_ATOMS: atom_id res chain seq x y z
N MET A 1 27.01 -10.96 29.10
CA MET A 1 27.22 -10.75 27.65
C MET A 1 26.18 -9.75 27.18
N ALA A 2 26.59 -8.54 26.80
CA ALA A 2 25.67 -7.53 26.28
C ALA A 2 25.32 -7.88 24.84
N SER A 3 24.02 -7.86 24.49
CA SER A 3 23.57 -7.87 23.10
C SER A 3 24.21 -6.68 22.39
N THR A 4 25.01 -6.93 21.36
CA THR A 4 25.48 -5.89 20.46
C THR A 4 24.25 -5.30 19.78
N LEU A 5 24.00 -4.00 20.03
CA LEU A 5 22.97 -3.23 19.34
C LEU A 5 23.32 -3.19 17.84
N VAL A 6 22.75 -4.12 17.09
CA VAL A 6 22.80 -4.12 15.62
C VAL A 6 21.79 -3.09 15.14
N ASP A 7 22.20 -2.26 14.17
CA ASP A 7 21.28 -1.33 13.51
C ASP A 7 20.20 -2.16 12.80
N PRO A 8 18.90 -1.99 13.12
CA PRO A 8 17.82 -2.75 12.48
C PRO A 8 17.71 -2.50 10.97
N THR A 9 18.41 -1.49 10.44
CA THR A 9 18.44 -1.13 9.02
C THR A 9 19.70 -1.60 8.30
N GLU A 10 20.62 -2.30 8.98
CA GLU A 10 21.79 -2.89 8.34
C GLU A 10 21.35 -3.85 7.20
N GLY A 11 21.88 -3.62 5.99
CA GLY A 11 21.50 -4.37 4.78
C GLY A 11 20.28 -3.83 4.02
N PHE A 12 19.61 -2.78 4.50
CA PHE A 12 18.54 -2.10 3.76
C PHE A 12 19.06 -0.89 2.98
N ILE A 13 18.43 -0.62 1.82
CA ILE A 13 18.65 0.61 1.03
C ILE A 13 17.50 1.57 1.33
N SER A 14 17.83 2.80 1.73
CA SER A 14 16.83 3.85 1.90
C SER A 14 16.28 4.29 0.54
N LEU A 15 14.96 4.23 0.38
CA LEU A 15 14.27 4.63 -0.85
C LEU A 15 13.41 5.88 -0.59
N PRO A 16 13.32 6.81 -1.56
CA PRO A 16 12.48 7.98 -1.41
C PRO A 16 11.00 7.57 -1.34
N LEU A 17 10.31 8.04 -0.30
CA LEU A 17 8.88 7.84 -0.10
C LEU A 17 8.14 9.15 -0.37
N LYS A 18 7.41 9.23 -1.49
CA LYS A 18 6.68 10.44 -1.94
C LYS A 18 5.28 10.05 -2.38
N GLU A 19 4.28 10.90 -2.20
CA GLU A 19 2.91 10.65 -2.68
C GLU A 19 2.84 10.17 -4.13
N SER A 20 3.69 10.74 -4.99
CA SER A 20 3.78 10.40 -6.41
C SER A 20 4.16 8.94 -6.68
N ASN A 21 4.72 8.24 -5.69
CA ASN A 21 5.10 6.84 -5.79
C ASN A 21 4.04 5.88 -5.21
N PHE A 22 2.93 6.40 -4.71
CA PHE A 22 1.82 5.61 -4.20
C PHE A 22 0.81 5.29 -5.30
N GLU A 23 0.71 4.02 -5.63
CA GLU A 23 -0.38 3.48 -6.43
C GLU A 23 -1.45 2.90 -5.50
N ILE A 24 -2.62 3.52 -5.46
CA ILE A 24 -3.76 3.00 -4.71
C ILE A 24 -4.42 1.88 -5.51
N GLN A 25 -4.33 0.65 -5.01
CA GLN A 25 -5.09 -0.48 -5.52
C GLN A 25 -6.42 -0.59 -4.79
N ARG A 26 -7.46 -0.85 -5.55
CA ARG A 26 -8.85 -0.92 -5.10
C ARG A 26 -9.62 -2.01 -5.87
N PRO A 27 -10.84 -2.36 -5.44
CA PRO A 27 -11.78 -3.13 -6.27
C PRO A 27 -11.92 -2.52 -7.66
N TYR A 28 -11.83 -3.36 -8.71
CA TYR A 28 -11.78 -2.87 -10.09
C TYR A 28 -13.01 -2.04 -10.49
N ASN A 29 -14.17 -2.32 -9.89
CA ASN A 29 -15.47 -1.75 -10.23
C ASN A 29 -15.90 -0.55 -9.39
N LEU A 30 -15.11 -0.09 -8.41
CA LEU A 30 -15.46 1.02 -7.52
C LEU A 30 -14.44 2.15 -7.68
N PRO A 31 -14.81 3.44 -7.65
CA PRO A 31 -13.83 4.53 -7.64
C PRO A 31 -12.97 4.56 -6.36
N ILE A 32 -11.86 5.31 -6.38
CA ILE A 32 -10.86 5.33 -5.28
C ILE A 32 -11.46 5.88 -3.98
N ASP A 33 -12.17 7.00 -4.07
CA ASP A 33 -12.80 7.72 -2.96
C ASP A 33 -13.80 6.87 -2.15
N GLN A 34 -14.33 5.80 -2.73
CA GLN A 34 -15.20 4.87 -2.01
C GLN A 34 -14.47 3.91 -1.09
N ARG A 35 -13.16 3.71 -1.23
CA ARG A 35 -12.38 2.74 -0.44
C ARG A 35 -11.10 3.32 0.16
N TYR A 36 -10.76 4.55 -0.20
CA TYR A 36 -9.55 5.24 0.22
C TYR A 36 -9.85 6.70 0.51
N SER A 37 -9.24 7.24 1.57
CA SER A 37 -9.16 8.69 1.80
C SER A 37 -7.80 9.06 2.39
N PHE A 38 -7.40 10.31 2.13
CA PHE A 38 -6.22 10.93 2.73
C PHE A 38 -6.59 12.31 3.25
N ILE A 39 -6.64 12.44 4.56
CA ILE A 39 -7.05 13.66 5.26
C ILE A 39 -6.09 13.86 6.43
N ASP A 40 -5.50 15.05 6.54
CA ASP A 40 -4.62 15.45 7.65
C ASP A 40 -3.49 14.44 7.96
N GLY A 41 -2.85 13.91 6.92
CA GLY A 41 -1.76 12.94 7.05
C GLY A 41 -2.21 11.51 7.34
N VAL A 42 -3.51 11.26 7.56
CA VAL A 42 -4.06 9.92 7.82
C VAL A 42 -4.62 9.31 6.53
N ARG A 43 -4.09 8.14 6.16
CA ARG A 43 -4.67 7.31 5.09
C ARG A 43 -5.61 6.29 5.67
N LYS A 44 -6.86 6.31 5.22
CA LYS A 44 -7.84 5.29 5.57
C LYS A 44 -8.04 4.39 4.37
N LEU A 45 -7.93 3.09 4.59
CA LEU A 45 -8.20 2.04 3.61
C LEU A 45 -9.23 1.11 4.23
N TRP A 46 -10.32 0.85 3.52
CA TRP A 46 -11.34 -0.08 3.98
C TRP A 46 -11.78 -0.98 2.84
N VAL A 47 -12.37 -2.11 3.21
CA VAL A 47 -12.84 -3.14 2.30
C VAL A 47 -14.08 -3.79 2.89
N TYR A 48 -15.05 -4.11 2.04
CA TYR A 48 -16.25 -4.85 2.41
C TYR A 48 -16.22 -6.26 1.83
N LYS A 49 -16.89 -7.19 2.51
CA LYS A 49 -17.01 -8.58 2.07
C LYS A 49 -17.63 -8.72 0.66
N THR A 50 -18.46 -7.76 0.27
CA THR A 50 -19.17 -7.72 -1.03
C THR A 50 -18.37 -7.05 -2.14
N ASP A 51 -17.20 -6.48 -1.85
CA ASP A 51 -16.36 -5.84 -2.86
C ASP A 51 -15.85 -6.86 -3.87
N LYS A 52 -15.35 -6.36 -5.01
CA LYS A 52 -14.70 -7.21 -6.00
C LYS A 52 -13.19 -7.21 -5.83
N PRO A 53 -12.47 -8.21 -6.38
CA PRO A 53 -11.02 -8.23 -6.37
C PRO A 53 -10.39 -7.01 -7.04
N HIS A 54 -9.07 -6.86 -6.93
CA HIS A 54 -8.35 -5.76 -7.58
C HIS A 54 -8.43 -5.79 -9.12
N LYS A 55 -8.56 -6.99 -9.71
CA LYS A 55 -8.75 -7.20 -11.16
C LYS A 55 -9.83 -8.25 -11.40
N PRO A 56 -10.56 -8.20 -12.53
CA PRO A 56 -11.59 -9.21 -12.84
C PRO A 56 -11.05 -10.65 -12.87
N THR A 57 -9.79 -10.83 -13.24
CA THR A 57 -9.12 -12.14 -13.34
C THR A 57 -8.39 -12.55 -12.07
N SER A 58 -8.46 -11.75 -11.01
CA SER A 58 -7.72 -12.03 -9.78
C SER A 58 -8.41 -13.15 -8.98
N PRO A 59 -7.68 -14.21 -8.57
CA PRO A 59 -8.24 -15.30 -7.76
C PRO A 59 -8.31 -14.94 -6.27
N THR A 60 -7.87 -13.74 -5.88
CA THR A 60 -7.78 -13.33 -4.48
C THR A 60 -9.02 -12.55 -4.04
N HIS A 61 -9.26 -12.52 -2.73
CA HIS A 61 -10.31 -11.71 -2.12
C HIS A 61 -10.09 -10.19 -2.34
N PRO A 62 -11.14 -9.37 -2.13
CA PRO A 62 -11.06 -7.92 -2.23
C PRO A 62 -10.01 -7.31 -1.31
N ARG A 63 -9.38 -6.24 -1.78
CA ARG A 63 -8.39 -5.48 -1.04
C ARG A 63 -8.40 -4.02 -1.47
N THR A 64 -8.01 -3.17 -0.52
CA THR A 64 -7.63 -1.78 -0.78
C THR A 64 -6.25 -1.61 -0.17
N GLU A 65 -5.24 -1.29 -0.97
CA GLU A 65 -3.84 -1.25 -0.54
C GLU A 65 -3.07 -0.13 -1.26
N ILE A 66 -1.90 0.23 -0.71
CA ILE A 66 -0.97 1.16 -1.34
C ILE A 66 0.22 0.36 -1.84
N ARG A 67 0.41 0.35 -3.15
CA ARG A 67 1.63 -0.18 -3.75
C ARG A 67 2.62 0.96 -3.93
N ILE A 68 3.78 0.82 -3.30
CA ILE A 68 4.90 1.74 -3.49
C ILE A 68 5.61 1.36 -4.79
N ARG A 69 5.63 2.27 -5.76
CA ARG A 69 6.37 2.11 -7.00
C ARG A 69 7.76 2.68 -6.84
N VAL A 70 8.76 1.81 -6.91
CA VAL A 70 10.16 2.27 -7.02
C VAL A 70 10.39 2.66 -8.47
N SER A 71 10.72 3.93 -8.72
CA SER A 71 11.22 4.35 -10.03
C SER A 71 12.67 3.88 -10.15
N THR A 72 12.89 2.80 -10.88
CA THR A 72 14.23 2.45 -11.34
C THR A 72 14.58 3.43 -12.45
N ALA A 73 15.63 4.24 -12.26
CA ALA A 73 16.23 5.00 -13.35
C ALA A 73 16.84 4.05 -14.38
#